data_AF-A0A7X5JC15-F1
#
_entry.id   AF-A0A7X5JC15-F1
#
_cell.length_a   1.000
_cell.length_b   1.000
_cell.length_c   1.000
_cell.angle_alpha   90.00
_cell.angle_beta   90.00
_cell.angle_gamma   90.00
#
_symmetry.space_group_name_H-M   'P 1'
#
loop_
_entity.id
_entity.type
_entity.pdbx_description
1 polymer ?
#
loop_
_entity_poly.entity_id
_entity_poly.type
_entity_poly.pdbx_seq_one_letter_code
_entity_poly.pdbx_strand_id
1 'polypeptide(L)'
;MSGFKRIPQEIKDQIMVRVKEGIPVLQLSSEHGVSTKAIYTWIAKESGKTPGTLQVARLKREKEDLLKLVGALTFKLSRGEKNRTGF
;
A
#
# COMPACT_ATOMS: atom_id res chain seq x y z
N MET A 1 26.61 22.37 19.56
CA MET A 1 26.11 22.21 18.18
C MET A 1 26.07 20.74 17.86
N SER A 2 24.88 20.12 17.79
CA SER A 2 24.78 18.68 17.48
C SER A 2 25.06 18.48 15.99
N GLY A 3 26.18 17.83 15.67
CA GLY A 3 26.57 17.53 14.30
C GLY A 3 25.56 16.62 13.64
N PHE A 4 25.23 16.91 12.37
CA PHE A 4 24.40 16.03 11.56
C PHE A 4 25.10 14.68 11.41
N LYS A 5 24.64 13.66 12.15
CA LYS A 5 25.12 12.28 11.97
C LYS A 5 24.62 11.80 10.61
N ARG A 6 25.52 11.74 9.62
CA ARG A 6 25.21 11.21 8.29
C ARG A 6 24.97 9.72 8.42
N ILE A 7 23.77 9.28 8.05
CA ILE A 7 23.41 7.85 8.05
C ILE A 7 23.91 7.25 6.74
N PRO A 8 24.65 6.12 6.76
CA PRO A 8 25.08 5.41 5.55
C PRO A 8 23.88 5.03 4.68
N GLN A 9 24.09 5.00 3.37
CA GLN A 9 23.00 4.70 2.44
C GLN A 9 22.53 3.26 2.56
N GLU A 10 23.43 2.31 2.85
CA GLU A 10 23.08 0.89 3.03
C GLU A 10 22.09 0.69 4.19
N ILE A 11 22.29 1.42 5.29
CA ILE A 11 21.40 1.37 6.46
C ILE A 11 20.03 1.94 6.13
N LYS A 12 19.99 3.05 5.39
CA LYS A 12 18.72 3.63 4.92
C LYS A 12 17.97 2.64 4.03
N ASP A 13 18.64 2.00 3.08
CA ASP A 13 18.02 1.08 2.14
C ASP A 13 17.48 -0.16 2.88
N GLN A 14 18.24 -0.70 3.84
CA GLN A 14 17.79 -1.79 4.70
C GLN A 14 16.54 -1.43 5.52
N ILE A 15 16.52 -0.22 6.12
CA ILE A 15 15.35 0.28 6.85
C ILE A 15 14.14 0.39 5.91
N MET A 16 14.31 0.93 4.70
CA MET A 16 13.20 1.10 3.76
C MET A 16 12.62 -0.23 3.26
N VAL A 17 13.46 -1.25 3.06
CA VAL A 17 12.97 -2.62 2.75
C VAL A 17 12.11 -3.15 3.90
N ARG A 18 12.60 -3.06 5.14
CA ARG A 18 11.87 -3.53 6.33
C ARG A 18 10.59 -2.77 6.63
N VAL A 19 10.55 -1.48 6.34
CA VAL A 19 9.31 -0.69 6.42
C VAL A 19 8.26 -1.25 5.45
N LYS A 20 8.65 -1.61 4.22
CA LYS A 20 7.74 -2.20 3.22
C LYS A 20 7.25 -3.59 3.62
N GLU A 21 8.04 -4.33 4.40
CA GLU A 21 7.67 -5.61 5.01
C GLU A 21 6.69 -5.46 6.19
N GLY A 22 6.42 -4.22 6.64
CA GLY A 22 5.45 -3.92 7.69
C GLY A 22 6.03 -3.83 9.11
N ILE A 23 7.36 -3.79 9.25
CA ILE A 23 8.00 -3.66 10.57
C ILE A 23 7.73 -2.25 11.17
N PRO A 24 7.37 -2.13 12.46
CA PRO A 24 7.09 -0.84 13.07
C PRO A 24 8.27 0.13 13.03
N VAL A 25 8.01 1.38 12.65
CA VAL A 25 9.03 2.46 12.58
C VAL A 25 9.72 2.69 13.93
N LEU A 26 9.02 2.50 15.05
CA LEU A 26 9.59 2.63 16.39
C LEU A 26 10.66 1.57 16.66
N GLN A 27 10.43 0.34 16.21
CA GLN A 27 11.37 -0.76 16.35
C GLN A 27 12.63 -0.49 15.51
N LEU A 28 12.45 -0.15 14.23
CA LEU A 28 13.55 0.18 13.31
C LEU A 28 14.38 1.39 13.77
N SER A 29 13.71 2.37 14.39
CA SER A 29 14.37 3.54 14.99
C SER A 29 15.33 3.13 16.11
N SER A 30 14.89 2.24 17.01
CA SER A 30 15.69 1.72 18.11
C SER A 30 16.86 0.87 17.60
N GLU A 31 16.58 -0.09 16.71
CA GLU A 31 17.57 -1.05 16.19
C GLU A 31 18.72 -0.38 15.42
N HIS A 32 18.41 0.62 14.61
CA HIS A 32 19.39 1.28 13.75
C HIS A 32 19.91 2.60 14.31
N GLY A 33 19.44 3.03 15.49
CA GLY A 33 19.85 4.30 16.11
C GLY A 33 19.50 5.52 15.26
N VAL A 34 18.39 5.45 14.53
CA VAL A 34 17.90 6.50 13.63
C VAL A 34 16.63 7.10 14.23
N SER A 35 16.44 8.42 14.12
CA SER A 35 15.20 9.02 14.61
C SER A 35 13.98 8.57 13.79
N THR A 36 12.86 8.30 14.46
CA THR A 36 11.58 7.99 13.79
C THR A 36 11.21 9.05 12.75
N LYS A 37 11.47 10.34 13.06
CA LYS A 37 11.27 11.47 12.14
C LYS A 37 12.05 11.33 10.82
N ALA A 38 13.30 10.88 10.87
CA ALA A 38 14.10 10.65 9.66
C ALA A 38 13.51 9.53 8.81
N ILE A 39 13.07 8.44 9.43
CA ILE A 39 12.44 7.31 8.75
C ILE A 39 11.15 7.75 8.06
N TYR A 40 10.26 8.48 8.75
CA TYR A 40 9.05 9.04 8.14
C TYR A 40 9.35 10.01 7.00
N THR A 41 10.42 10.79 7.09
CA THR A 41 10.85 11.69 6.01
C THR A 41 11.28 10.90 4.78
N TRP A 42 11.96 9.76 4.94
CA TRP A 42 12.33 8.90 3.83
C TRP A 42 11.13 8.19 3.21
N ILE A 43 10.20 7.71 4.03
CA ILE A 43 8.93 7.14 3.57
C ILE A 43 8.17 8.15 2.71
N ALA A 44 8.01 9.37 3.21
CA ALA A 44 7.32 10.45 2.48
C ALA A 44 8.03 10.82 1.16
N LYS A 45 9.37 10.76 1.14
CA LYS A 45 10.16 11.04 -0.07
C LYS A 45 10.08 9.91 -1.09
N GLU A 46 10.04 8.66 -0.65
CA GLU A 46 9.96 7.49 -1.53
C GLU A 46 8.54 7.21 -2.01
N SER A 47 7.51 7.53 -1.23
CA SER A 47 6.10 7.38 -1.61
C SER A 47 5.70 8.21 -2.83
N GLY A 48 6.61 9.00 -3.40
CA GLY A 48 6.32 9.95 -4.46
C GLY A 48 5.18 10.85 -3.99
N LYS A 49 4.30 11.28 -4.88
CA LYS A 49 3.12 12.05 -4.48
C LYS A 49 2.17 11.14 -3.72
N THR A 50 1.83 11.47 -2.47
CA THR A 50 0.65 10.89 -1.80
C THR A 50 -0.52 10.99 -2.78
N PRO A 51 -1.14 9.88 -3.21
CA PRO A 51 -2.25 9.97 -4.15
C PRO A 51 -3.31 10.86 -3.51
N GLY A 52 -3.71 11.90 -4.23
CA GLY A 52 -4.70 12.85 -3.72
C GLY A 52 -5.95 12.09 -3.28
N THR A 53 -6.61 12.55 -2.22
CA THR A 53 -7.86 11.96 -1.71
C THR A 53 -8.87 11.70 -2.83
N LEU A 54 -8.93 12.57 -3.84
CA LEU A 54 -9.76 12.40 -5.04
C LEU A 54 -9.35 11.21 -5.91
N GLN A 55 -8.05 10.98 -6.13
CA GLN A 55 -7.56 9.83 -6.91
C GLN A 55 -7.86 8.52 -6.19
N VAL A 56 -7.67 8.48 -4.86
CA VAL A 56 -8.01 7.31 -4.05
C VAL A 56 -9.52 7.04 -4.07
N ALA A 57 -10.35 8.08 -3.96
CA ALA A 57 -11.81 7.95 -4.03
C ALA A 57 -12.26 7.45 -5.41
N ARG A 58 -11.66 7.96 -6.49
CA ARG A 58 -11.94 7.51 -7.86
C ARG A 58 -11.59 6.03 -8.04
N LEU A 59 -10.40 5.61 -7.64
CA LEU A 59 -9.97 4.20 -7.71
C LEU A 59 -10.88 3.25 -6.92
N LYS A 60 -11.36 3.69 -5.74
CA LYS A 60 -12.34 2.91 -4.96
C LYS A 60 -13.66 2.73 -5.70
N ARG A 61 -14.18 3.78 -6.34
CA ARG A 61 -15.40 3.70 -7.16
C ARG A 61 -15.22 2.78 -8.37
N GLU A 62 -14.12 2.95 -9.11
CA GLU A 62 -13.81 2.11 -10.28
C GLU A 62 -13.72 0.62 -9.90
N LYS A 63 -13.10 0.29 -8.76
CA LYS A 63 -13.09 -1.07 -8.20
C LYS A 63 -14.51 -1.58 -7.90
N GLU A 64 -15.33 -0.77 -7.25
CA GLU A 64 -16.69 -1.15 -6.87
C GLU A 64 -17.56 -1.43 -8.10
N ASP A 65 -17.46 -0.59 -9.13
CA ASP A 65 -18.21 -0.75 -10.38
C ASP A 65 -17.79 -2.02 -11.13
N LEU A 66 -16.49 -2.31 -11.16
CA LEU A 66 -15.97 -3.56 -11.73
C LEU A 66 -16.51 -4.79 -10.99
N LEU A 67 -16.52 -4.78 -9.65
CA LEU A 67 -17.05 -5.89 -8.86
C LEU A 67 -18.54 -6.10 -9.09
N LYS A 68 -19.33 -5.02 -9.22
CA LYS A 68 -20.76 -5.11 -9.57
C LYS A 68 -20.97 -5.72 -10.95
N LEU A 69 -20.19 -5.30 -11.94
CA LEU A 69 -20.28 -5.83 -13.31
C LEU A 69 -19.95 -7.33 -13.33
N VAL A 70 -18.84 -7.71 -12.71
CA VAL A 70 -18.44 -9.12 -12.60
C VAL A 70 -19.52 -9.93 -11.89
N GLY A 71 -20.04 -9.45 -10.75
CA GLY A 71 -21.11 -10.12 -10.02
C GLY A 71 -22.38 -10.32 -10.87
N ALA A 72 -22.79 -9.30 -11.63
CA ALA A 72 -23.93 -9.39 -12.52
C ALA A 72 -23.72 -10.42 -13.66
N LEU A 73 -22.52 -10.47 -14.24
CA LEU A 73 -22.17 -11.45 -15.26
C LEU A 73 -22.15 -12.87 -14.69
N THR A 74 -21.50 -13.09 -13.55
CA THR A 74 -21.46 -14.38 -12.87
C THR A 74 -22.86 -14.87 -12.50
N PHE A 75 -23.75 -13.97 -12.04
CA PHE A 75 -25.14 -14.31 -11.74
C PHE A 75 -25.95 -14.72 -12.99
N LYS A 76 -25.74 -14.02 -14.12
CA LYS A 76 -26.38 -14.38 -15.38
C LYS A 76 -25.91 -15.75 -15.90
N LEU A 77 -24.62 -16.03 -15.79
CA LEU A 77 -24.05 -17.33 -16.16
C LEU A 77 -24.65 -18.47 -15.32
N SER A 78 -24.69 -18.32 -13.99
CA SER A 78 -25.24 -19.36 -13.11
C SER A 78 -26.75 -19.60 -13.32
N ARG A 79 -27.54 -18.55 -13.61
CA ARG A 79 -28.95 -18.68 -14.03
C ARG A 79 -29.07 -19.39 -15.39
N GLY A 80 -28.21 -19.05 -16.35
CA GLY A 80 -28.20 -19.67 -17.68
C GLY A 80 -27.87 -21.16 -17.63
N GLU A 81 -26.94 -21.57 -16.76
CA GLU A 81 -26.60 -22.97 -16.52
C GLU A 81 -27.77 -23.72 -15.85
N LYS A 82 -28.39 -23.13 -14.82
CA LYS A 82 -29.54 -23.74 -14.13
C LYS A 82 -30.75 -23.96 -15.03
N ASN A 83 -30.97 -23.08 -16.01
CA ASN A 83 -32.03 -23.24 -17.01
C ASN A 83 -31.68 -24.30 -18.09
N ARG A 84 -30.41 -24.64 -18.29
CA ARG A 84 -29.95 -25.68 -19.23
C ARG A 84 -30.01 -27.09 -18.63
N THR A 85 -29.84 -27.22 -17.31
CA THR A 85 -29.83 -28.52 -16.61
C THR A 85 -31.19 -28.91 -16.02
N GLY A 86 -32.22 -28.08 -16.19
CA GLY A 86 -33.60 -28.40 -15.82
C GLY A 86 -34.37 -29.03 -16.98
N PHE A 87 -34.08 -30.30 -17.28
CA PHE A 87 -34.94 -31.23 -18.02
C PHE A 87 -34.97 -32.55 -17.24
#